data_AF-A0A7D9D2S4-F1
#
_entry.id   AF-A0A7D9D2S4-F1
#
_cell.length_a   1.000
_cell.length_b   1.000
_cell.length_c   1.000
_cell.angle_alpha   90.00
_cell.angle_beta   90.00
_cell.angle_gamma   90.00
#
_symmetry.space_group_name_H-M   'P 1'
#
loop_
_entity.id
_entity.type
_entity.pdbx_description
1 polymer ?
#
loop_
_entity_poly.entity_id
_entity_poly.type
_entity_poly.pdbx_seq_one_letter_code
_entity_poly.pdbx_strand_id
1 'polypeptide(L)'
;MLLRNGGRVFVLGMILMFFGASTDAQQTVYKWVDEDGLVHFGDAPPDESVSAETKTLITTPAPTNVPAAQSVVSAPAVPDVDAQKQSAQPEIESLPLVANVDITKMSLEDLDRRCDDAREMMIAPLREAEIASCKQNKRNDPEWCERFNADFGDGGRTASGSIRPRLFDDLRECVDAQQERNRRRR
;
A
#
# COMPACT_ATOMS: atom_id res chain seq x y z
N MET A 1 7.50 -33.09 -64.55
CA MET A 1 6.33 -32.24 -64.19
C MET A 1 5.84 -32.66 -62.81
N LEU A 2 5.32 -31.70 -62.04
CA LEU A 2 4.70 -31.81 -60.70
C LEU A 2 5.56 -31.34 -59.50
N LEU A 3 6.02 -30.08 -59.58
CA LEU A 3 5.91 -29.17 -58.44
C LEU A 3 4.42 -28.79 -58.27
N ARG A 4 3.77 -29.25 -57.20
CA ARG A 4 2.59 -28.60 -56.59
C ARG A 4 2.14 -29.47 -55.42
N ASN A 5 2.40 -29.05 -54.17
CA ASN A 5 1.57 -29.34 -52.98
C ASN A 5 2.25 -29.04 -51.63
N GLY A 6 3.52 -28.61 -51.60
CA GLY A 6 4.21 -28.31 -50.33
C GLY A 6 3.68 -27.08 -49.56
N GLY A 7 3.15 -26.07 -50.25
CA GLY A 7 2.76 -24.80 -49.61
C GLY A 7 1.42 -24.82 -48.87
N ARG A 8 0.50 -25.73 -49.20
CA ARG A 8 -0.84 -25.77 -48.57
C ARG A 8 -0.86 -26.52 -47.24
N VAL A 9 0.00 -27.52 -47.09
CA VAL A 9 0.11 -28.29 -45.83
C VAL A 9 0.79 -27.46 -44.74
N PHE A 10 1.75 -26.60 -45.12
CA PHE A 10 2.40 -25.69 -44.18
C PHE A 10 1.50 -24.57 -43.67
N VAL A 11 0.61 -24.01 -44.52
CA VAL A 11 -0.33 -22.94 -44.10
C VAL A 11 -1.43 -23.47 -43.17
N LEU A 12 -1.89 -24.71 -43.37
CA LEU A 12 -2.91 -25.33 -42.49
C LEU A 12 -2.35 -25.79 -41.13
N GLY A 13 -1.07 -26.17 -41.07
CA GLY A 13 -0.39 -26.50 -39.80
C GLY A 13 -0.12 -25.27 -38.92
N MET A 14 0.16 -24.12 -39.52
CA MET A 14 0.49 -22.89 -38.78
C MET A 14 -0.76 -22.20 -38.18
N ILE A 15 -1.94 -22.41 -38.76
CA ILE A 15 -3.23 -21.89 -38.23
C ILE A 15 -3.70 -22.71 -37.01
N LEU A 16 -3.29 -23.97 -36.88
CA LEU A 16 -3.74 -24.86 -35.79
C LEU A 16 -2.95 -24.72 -34.48
N MET A 17 -1.85 -23.96 -34.47
CA MET A 17 -1.04 -23.68 -33.27
C MET A 17 -1.40 -22.38 -32.54
N PHE A 18 -2.36 -21.60 -33.04
CA PHE A 18 -2.77 -20.32 -32.44
C PHE A 18 -3.88 -20.42 -31.38
N PHE A 19 -4.41 -21.62 -31.11
CA PHE A 19 -5.38 -21.87 -30.04
C PHE A 19 -4.70 -22.52 -28.84
N GLY A 20 -3.68 -21.86 -28.29
CA GLY A 20 -3.28 -22.10 -26.90
C GLY A 20 -4.38 -21.57 -26.00
N ALA A 21 -5.16 -22.47 -25.40
CA ALA A 21 -6.17 -22.09 -24.43
C ALA A 21 -5.49 -21.42 -23.23
N SER A 22 -5.63 -20.09 -23.11
CA SER A 22 -5.42 -19.39 -21.85
C SER A 22 -6.48 -19.90 -20.88
N THR A 23 -6.14 -20.87 -20.04
CA THR A 23 -6.92 -21.16 -18.85
C THR A 23 -6.71 -19.99 -17.90
N ASP A 24 -7.54 -18.95 -18.01
CA ASP A 24 -7.60 -17.90 -17.01
C ASP A 24 -8.06 -18.54 -15.70
N ALA A 25 -7.13 -18.71 -14.76
CA ALA A 25 -7.46 -19.07 -13.39
C ALA A 25 -8.15 -17.85 -12.75
N GLN A 26 -9.45 -17.73 -12.98
CA GLN A 26 -10.28 -16.74 -12.29
C GLN A 26 -10.41 -17.19 -10.83
N GLN A 27 -9.53 -16.68 -9.97
CA GLN A 27 -9.66 -16.86 -8.53
C GLN A 27 -10.76 -15.90 -8.04
N THR A 28 -11.94 -16.46 -7.73
CA THR A 28 -13.04 -15.71 -7.15
C THR A 28 -12.76 -15.46 -5.67
N VAL A 29 -12.38 -14.23 -5.34
CA VAL A 29 -12.25 -13.78 -3.95
C VAL A 29 -13.57 -13.11 -3.54
N TYR A 30 -14.23 -13.70 -2.55
CA TYR A 30 -15.46 -13.18 -1.96
C TYR A 30 -15.11 -12.11 -0.93
N LYS A 31 -15.95 -11.08 -0.84
CA LYS A 31 -15.87 -10.01 0.17
C LYS A 31 -17.21 -9.91 0.88
N TRP A 32 -17.20 -9.90 2.21
CA TRP A 32 -18.39 -9.65 3.03
C TRP A 32 -18.08 -8.73 4.20
N VAL A 33 -19.13 -8.22 4.84
CA VAL A 33 -19.06 -7.40 6.06
C VAL A 33 -19.74 -8.18 7.16
N ASP A 34 -19.10 -8.34 8.31
CA ASP A 34 -19.69 -9.02 9.46
C ASP A 34 -20.56 -8.08 10.32
N GLU A 35 -21.13 -8.61 11.40
CA GLU A 35 -22.00 -7.87 12.33
C GLU A 35 -21.27 -6.71 13.04
N ASP A 36 -19.95 -6.79 13.14
CA ASP A 36 -19.09 -5.76 13.74
C ASP A 36 -18.68 -4.69 12.71
N GLY A 37 -19.11 -4.81 11.46
CA GLY A 37 -18.79 -3.89 10.37
C GLY A 37 -17.40 -4.10 9.76
N LEU A 38 -16.72 -5.19 10.10
CA LEU A 38 -15.40 -5.53 9.60
C LEU A 38 -15.51 -6.24 8.24
N VAL A 39 -14.65 -5.83 7.32
CA VAL A 39 -14.60 -6.39 5.96
C VAL A 39 -13.69 -7.61 5.93
N HIS A 40 -14.22 -8.74 5.47
CA HIS A 40 -13.48 -9.98 5.25
C HIS A 40 -13.32 -10.30 3.77
N PHE A 41 -12.26 -11.06 3.44
CA PHE A 41 -12.01 -11.59 2.10
C PHE A 41 -11.63 -13.08 2.18
N GLY A 42 -12.18 -13.92 1.30
CA GLY A 42 -11.87 -15.36 1.31
C GLY A 42 -12.37 -16.10 0.08
N ASP A 43 -11.97 -17.38 -0.04
CA ASP A 43 -12.33 -18.24 -1.18
C ASP A 43 -13.72 -18.91 -1.02
N ALA A 44 -14.34 -18.84 0.17
CA ALA A 44 -15.72 -19.27 0.42
C ALA A 44 -16.37 -18.41 1.54
N PRO A 45 -17.63 -17.97 1.39
CA PRO A 45 -18.33 -17.27 2.45
C PRO A 45 -18.69 -18.20 3.62
N PRO A 46 -18.89 -17.67 4.85
CA PRO A 46 -19.39 -18.46 5.98
C PRO A 46 -20.82 -18.98 5.70
N ASP A 47 -21.13 -20.18 6.17
CA ASP A 47 -22.41 -20.87 5.96
C ASP A 47 -23.63 -20.19 6.64
N GLU A 48 -23.39 -19.15 7.43
CA GLU A 48 -24.38 -18.57 8.34
C GLU A 48 -24.82 -17.22 7.80
N SER A 49 -26.05 -17.22 7.28
CA SER A 49 -26.71 -16.14 6.57
C SER A 49 -26.71 -14.81 7.34
N VAL A 50 -25.89 -13.87 6.89
CA VAL A 50 -26.12 -12.43 7.06
C VAL A 50 -25.90 -11.76 5.71
N SER A 51 -26.88 -10.97 5.26
CA SER A 51 -26.99 -10.36 3.93
C SER A 51 -25.67 -9.97 3.26
N ALA A 52 -25.11 -10.88 2.47
CA ALA A 52 -23.90 -10.64 1.70
C ALA A 52 -24.25 -9.97 0.36
N GLU A 53 -24.00 -8.66 0.24
CA GLU A 53 -23.90 -8.02 -1.07
C GLU A 53 -22.62 -8.52 -1.76
N THR A 54 -22.76 -9.59 -2.53
CA THR A 54 -21.64 -10.28 -3.19
C THR A 54 -21.20 -9.47 -4.40
N LYS A 55 -20.07 -8.76 -4.29
CA LYS A 55 -19.45 -8.07 -5.43
C LYS A 55 -18.24 -8.84 -5.93
N THR A 56 -18.41 -9.56 -7.04
CA THR A 56 -17.31 -10.22 -7.76
C THR A 56 -16.36 -9.16 -8.31
N LEU A 57 -15.12 -9.12 -7.82
CA LEU A 57 -14.07 -8.28 -8.38
C LEU A 57 -13.33 -9.09 -9.44
N ILE A 58 -13.53 -8.75 -10.71
CA ILE A 58 -12.69 -9.24 -11.81
C ILE A 58 -11.44 -8.37 -11.82
N THR A 59 -10.33 -8.87 -11.29
CA THR A 59 -9.03 -8.19 -11.37
C THR A 59 -8.46 -8.39 -12.77
N THR A 60 -8.29 -7.28 -13.50
CA THR A 60 -7.47 -7.20 -14.72
C THR A 60 -6.06 -7.71 -14.41
N PRO A 61 -5.46 -8.60 -15.22
CA PRO A 61 -4.15 -9.17 -14.91
C PRO A 61 -3.05 -8.10 -14.88
N ALA A 62 -2.30 -8.09 -13.78
CA ALA A 62 -1.13 -7.23 -13.57
C ALA A 62 0.04 -7.62 -14.49
N PRO A 63 0.89 -6.67 -14.93
CA PRO A 63 2.02 -6.95 -15.82
C PRO A 63 3.07 -7.85 -15.15
N THR A 64 3.44 -8.90 -15.88
CA THR A 64 4.45 -9.91 -15.55
C THR A 64 5.84 -9.29 -15.39
N ASN A 65 6.27 -8.98 -14.17
CA ASN A 65 7.68 -9.01 -13.80
C ASN A 65 7.89 -8.98 -12.28
N VAL A 66 7.83 -10.15 -11.64
CA VAL A 66 8.54 -10.41 -10.37
C VAL A 66 9.11 -11.84 -10.45
N PRO A 67 10.42 -12.06 -10.28
CA PRO A 67 11.01 -13.41 -10.31
C PRO A 67 10.55 -14.24 -9.11
N ALA A 68 10.21 -15.49 -9.38
CA ALA A 68 9.83 -16.48 -8.38
C ALA A 68 10.96 -16.75 -7.38
N ALA A 69 10.76 -16.35 -6.12
CA ALA A 69 11.48 -16.92 -4.99
C ALA A 69 10.77 -18.24 -4.62
N GLN A 70 11.45 -19.35 -4.89
CA GLN A 70 10.95 -20.69 -4.68
C GLN A 70 10.85 -21.02 -3.18
N SER A 71 9.64 -21.28 -2.70
CA SER A 71 9.39 -21.93 -1.42
C SER A 71 9.63 -23.42 -1.56
N VAL A 72 10.77 -23.91 -1.08
CA VAL A 72 10.99 -25.34 -0.83
C VAL A 72 11.12 -25.52 0.67
N VAL A 73 10.02 -25.82 1.34
CA VAL A 73 10.06 -26.47 2.65
C VAL A 73 9.04 -27.59 2.63
N SER A 74 9.54 -28.78 2.33
CA SER A 74 8.86 -30.03 2.63
C SER A 74 8.60 -30.11 4.14
N ALA A 75 7.35 -30.44 4.49
CA ALA A 75 6.92 -30.74 5.83
C ALA A 75 7.75 -31.85 6.49
N PRO A 76 8.12 -31.71 7.77
CA PRO A 76 8.26 -32.85 8.66
C PRO A 76 7.02 -33.01 9.54
N ALA A 77 6.69 -34.28 9.79
CA ALA A 77 5.57 -34.73 10.60
C ALA A 77 5.57 -34.10 12.01
N VAL A 78 4.37 -33.71 12.45
CA VAL A 78 4.07 -33.20 13.78
C VAL A 78 3.89 -34.41 14.72
N PRO A 79 4.65 -34.57 15.81
CA PRO A 79 4.18 -35.32 16.95
C PRO A 79 3.25 -34.42 17.79
N ASP A 80 2.09 -34.98 18.14
CA ASP A 80 1.11 -34.45 19.08
C ASP A 80 1.80 -33.83 20.31
N VAL A 81 1.54 -32.55 20.55
CA VAL A 81 1.78 -31.94 21.85
C VAL A 81 0.49 -31.25 22.26
N ASP A 82 -0.08 -31.81 23.31
CA ASP A 82 -1.34 -31.48 23.93
C ASP A 82 -1.55 -29.99 24.17
N ALA A 83 -2.82 -29.63 24.04
CA ALA A 83 -3.38 -28.35 24.39
C ALA A 83 -3.12 -27.96 25.87
N GLN A 84 -3.14 -26.64 26.06
CA GLN A 84 -3.26 -25.89 27.32
C GLN A 84 -1.96 -25.59 28.08
N LYS A 85 -1.43 -24.38 27.88
CA LYS A 85 -1.20 -23.47 29.01
C LYS A 85 -1.03 -22.01 28.60
N GLN A 86 -1.86 -21.17 29.21
CA GLN A 86 -1.69 -19.73 29.40
C GLN A 86 -1.48 -18.86 28.15
N SER A 87 -2.62 -18.37 27.66
CA SER A 87 -2.72 -16.98 27.25
C SER A 87 -2.13 -16.08 28.35
N ALA A 88 -0.94 -15.58 28.10
CA ALA A 88 -0.43 -14.35 28.68
C ALA A 88 -0.17 -13.43 27.49
N GLN A 89 -1.25 -13.03 26.82
CA GLN A 89 -1.21 -11.79 26.06
C GLN A 89 -0.73 -10.73 27.07
N PRO A 90 0.39 -10.02 26.82
CA PRO A 90 0.62 -8.78 27.53
C PRO A 90 -0.62 -7.95 27.27
N GLU A 91 -1.33 -7.63 28.35
CA GLU A 91 -2.32 -6.58 28.40
C GLU A 91 -1.68 -5.38 27.71
N ILE A 92 -2.03 -5.17 26.43
CA ILE A 92 -1.79 -3.91 25.76
C ILE A 92 -2.70 -2.99 26.52
N GLU A 93 -2.15 -2.45 27.62
CA GLU A 93 -2.68 -1.33 28.35
C GLU A 93 -3.09 -0.35 27.28
N SER A 94 -4.41 -0.20 27.18
CA SER A 94 -5.10 0.53 26.15
C SER A 94 -4.39 1.85 25.95
N LEU A 95 -3.58 1.93 24.89
CA LEU A 95 -3.16 3.21 24.34
C LEU A 95 -4.43 4.04 24.24
N PRO A 96 -4.41 5.28 24.75
CA PRO A 96 -5.61 6.05 24.90
C PRO A 96 -6.29 6.06 23.55
N LEU A 97 -7.53 5.56 23.57
CA LEU A 97 -8.59 5.77 22.60
C LEU A 97 -8.17 6.89 21.65
N VAL A 98 -8.03 6.57 20.36
CA VAL A 98 -7.99 7.55 19.28
C VAL A 98 -9.05 8.57 19.63
N ALA A 99 -8.63 9.71 20.18
CA ALA A 99 -9.59 10.69 20.67
C ALA A 99 -10.38 11.05 19.43
N ASN A 100 -11.67 10.74 19.43
CA ASN A 100 -12.56 11.15 18.37
C ASN A 100 -12.67 12.67 18.47
N VAL A 101 -11.64 13.34 17.97
CA VAL A 101 -11.56 14.80 17.94
C VAL A 101 -12.58 15.21 16.90
N ASP A 102 -13.60 15.94 17.35
CA ASP A 102 -14.58 16.54 16.47
C ASP A 102 -13.93 17.69 15.69
N ILE A 103 -13.33 17.35 14.54
CA ILE A 103 -12.63 18.27 13.66
C ILE A 103 -13.52 19.41 13.14
N THR A 104 -14.85 19.22 13.12
CA THR A 104 -15.79 20.22 12.61
C THR A 104 -15.89 21.45 13.52
N LYS A 105 -15.56 21.28 14.81
CA LYS A 105 -15.55 22.35 15.82
C LYS A 105 -14.22 23.07 15.93
N MET A 106 -13.15 22.54 15.35
CA MET A 106 -11.82 23.13 15.42
C MET A 106 -11.69 24.36 14.50
N SER A 107 -10.79 25.28 14.81
CA SER A 107 -10.43 26.33 13.87
C SER A 107 -9.62 25.73 12.69
N LEU A 108 -9.62 26.40 11.53
CA LEU A 108 -8.78 25.96 10.41
C LEU A 108 -7.29 26.04 10.77
N GLU A 109 -6.90 27.02 11.60
CA GLU A 109 -5.53 27.15 12.08
C GLU A 109 -5.12 25.97 12.98
N ASP A 110 -6.01 25.50 13.85
CA ASP A 110 -5.72 24.33 14.69
C ASP A 110 -5.63 23.04 13.87
N LEU A 111 -6.44 22.90 12.81
CA LEU A 111 -6.34 21.77 11.88
C LEU A 111 -5.04 21.82 11.08
N ASP A 112 -4.64 22.99 10.59
CA ASP A 112 -3.37 23.19 9.90
C ASP A 112 -2.18 22.89 10.81
N ARG A 113 -2.21 23.36 12.07
CA ARG A 113 -1.17 23.06 13.07
C ARG A 113 -1.05 21.56 13.33
N ARG A 114 -2.17 20.85 13.47
CA ARG A 114 -2.16 19.39 13.64
C ARG A 114 -1.57 18.65 12.44
N CYS A 115 -1.85 19.12 11.22
CA CYS A 115 -1.20 18.60 10.02
C CYS A 115 0.30 18.83 10.05
N ASP A 116 0.75 20.05 10.33
CA ASP A 116 2.18 20.37 10.36
C ASP A 116 2.93 19.61 11.47
N ASP A 117 2.34 19.47 12.67
CA ASP A 117 2.90 18.66 13.77
C ASP A 117 3.01 17.17 13.36
N ALA A 118 1.96 16.62 12.74
CA ALA A 118 1.97 15.25 12.24
C ALA A 118 3.03 15.02 11.17
N ARG A 119 3.21 16.00 10.27
CA ARG A 119 4.26 15.97 9.26
C ARG A 119 5.64 16.02 9.89
N GLU A 120 5.89 16.93 10.82
CA GLU A 120 7.21 17.06 11.46
C GLU A 120 7.63 15.79 12.20
N MET A 121 6.69 15.07 12.83
CA MET A 121 6.99 13.76 13.43
C MET A 121 7.50 12.74 12.40
N MET A 122 7.01 12.79 11.17
CA MET A 122 7.43 11.90 10.08
C MET A 122 8.69 12.42 9.37
N ILE A 123 8.84 13.73 9.24
CA ILE A 123 9.94 14.37 8.51
C ILE A 123 11.23 14.40 9.33
N ALA A 124 11.16 14.70 10.63
CA ALA A 124 12.33 14.83 11.50
C ALA A 124 13.31 13.64 11.41
N PRO A 125 12.88 12.36 11.56
CA PRO A 125 13.83 11.24 11.45
C PRO A 125 14.44 11.09 10.05
N LEU A 126 13.68 11.42 8.99
CA LEU A 126 14.20 11.38 7.62
C LEU A 126 15.20 12.52 7.37
N ARG A 127 14.92 13.71 7.90
CA ARG A 127 15.82 14.87 7.85
C ARG A 127 17.14 14.57 8.56
N GLU A 128 17.07 13.97 9.74
CA GLU A 128 18.27 13.53 10.49
C GLU A 128 19.07 12.47 9.72
N ALA A 129 18.39 11.47 9.13
CA ALA A 129 19.03 10.46 8.30
C ALA A 129 19.73 11.07 7.08
N GLU A 130 19.11 12.05 6.42
CA GLU A 130 19.70 12.74 5.26
C GLU A 130 20.91 13.60 5.67
N ILE A 131 20.83 14.30 6.80
CA ILE A 131 21.96 15.04 7.38
C ILE A 131 23.11 14.08 7.70
N ALA A 132 22.81 12.94 8.33
CA ALA A 132 23.80 11.93 8.67
C ALA A 132 24.47 11.36 7.41
N SER A 133 23.69 11.06 6.38
CA SER A 133 24.18 10.62 5.06
C SER A 133 25.09 11.67 4.41
N CYS A 134 24.66 12.94 4.40
CA CYS A 134 25.43 14.06 3.87
C CYS A 134 26.81 14.19 4.53
N LYS A 135 26.88 14.01 5.86
CA LYS A 135 28.11 14.10 6.66
C LYS A 135 29.09 12.94 6.42
N GLN A 136 28.66 11.82 5.83
CA GLN A 136 29.57 10.71 5.51
C GLN A 136 30.57 11.08 4.41
N ASN A 137 30.22 12.05 3.55
CA ASN A 137 31.13 12.57 2.55
C ASN A 137 32.10 13.59 3.17
N LYS A 138 33.38 13.23 3.27
CA LYS A 138 34.45 14.07 3.84
C LYS A 138 34.66 15.43 3.14
N ARG A 139 34.07 15.64 1.96
CA ARG A 139 34.10 16.93 1.25
C ARG A 139 33.06 17.93 1.76
N ASN A 140 32.04 17.44 2.47
CA ASN A 140 30.96 18.27 2.97
C ASN A 140 31.31 18.78 4.37
N ASP A 141 31.10 20.07 4.59
CA ASP A 141 31.17 20.67 5.91
C ASP A 141 29.93 20.26 6.74
N PRO A 142 30.08 19.85 8.02
CA PRO A 142 28.94 19.43 8.84
C PRO A 142 27.85 20.50 9.01
N GLU A 143 28.22 21.77 9.19
CA GLU A 143 27.24 22.86 9.33
C GLU A 143 26.53 23.14 8.00
N TRP A 144 27.24 23.00 6.88
CA TRP A 144 26.62 23.05 5.56
C TRP A 144 25.55 21.97 5.39
N CYS A 145 25.81 20.72 5.80
CA CYS A 145 24.83 19.63 5.71
C CYS A 145 23.55 19.92 6.51
N GLU A 146 23.68 20.49 7.71
CA GLU A 146 22.54 20.86 8.56
C GLU A 146 21.71 21.98 7.93
N ARG A 147 22.35 23.05 7.46
CA ARG A 147 21.64 24.15 6.79
C ARG A 147 21.02 23.73 5.47
N PHE A 148 21.70 22.88 4.70
CA PHE A 148 21.24 22.42 3.39
C PHE A 148 19.99 21.53 3.51
N ASN A 149 19.91 20.72 4.57
CA ASN A 149 18.75 19.83 4.81
C ASN A 149 17.73 20.42 5.79
N ALA A 150 17.88 21.68 6.20
CA ALA A 150 16.98 22.31 7.18
C ALA A 150 15.51 22.33 6.71
N ASP A 151 15.29 22.51 5.41
CA ASP A 151 13.99 22.55 4.75
C ASP A 151 13.60 21.21 4.11
N PHE A 152 14.27 20.11 4.49
CA PHE A 152 13.96 18.79 3.98
C PHE A 152 12.49 18.47 4.27
N GLY A 153 11.74 18.13 3.22
CA GLY A 153 10.32 17.78 3.30
C GLY A 153 9.33 18.93 3.15
N ASP A 154 9.76 20.20 3.18
CA ASP A 154 8.88 21.38 3.12
C ASP A 154 8.38 21.75 1.71
N GLY A 155 8.78 20.98 0.69
CA GLY A 155 8.39 21.24 -0.70
C GLY A 155 8.95 22.57 -1.21
N GLY A 156 8.24 23.21 -2.14
CA GLY A 156 8.53 24.57 -2.60
C GLY A 156 9.04 24.68 -4.04
N ARG A 157 9.37 25.91 -4.47
CA ARG A 157 9.96 26.16 -5.79
C ARG A 157 11.46 25.96 -5.73
N THR A 158 11.98 25.07 -6.58
CA THR A 158 13.42 24.91 -6.78
C THR A 158 14.00 26.12 -7.52
N ALA A 159 15.32 26.31 -7.46
CA ALA A 159 16.01 27.35 -8.22
C ALA A 159 15.77 27.26 -9.74
N SER A 160 15.49 26.06 -10.25
CA SER A 160 15.14 25.82 -11.66
C SER A 160 13.70 26.24 -12.03
N GLY A 161 12.89 26.65 -11.06
CA GLY A 161 11.47 26.96 -11.22
C GLY A 161 10.52 25.75 -11.08
N SER A 162 11.06 24.52 -11.06
CA SER A 162 10.28 23.29 -10.81
C SER A 162 9.70 23.26 -9.40
N ILE A 163 8.54 22.62 -9.21
CA ILE A 163 7.90 22.43 -7.90
C ILE A 163 8.39 21.13 -7.27
N ARG A 164 8.94 21.22 -6.06
CA ARG A 164 9.17 20.08 -5.16
C ARG A 164 7.89 19.88 -4.33
N PRO A 165 7.25 18.70 -4.39
CA PRO A 165 6.10 18.41 -3.54
C PRO A 165 6.50 18.42 -2.07
N ARG A 166 5.57 18.82 -1.20
CA ARG A 166 5.72 18.65 0.25
C ARG A 166 5.60 17.16 0.56
N LEU A 167 6.42 16.68 1.50
CA LEU A 167 6.27 15.31 2.00
C LEU A 167 5.08 15.21 2.95
N PHE A 168 4.42 14.05 2.96
CA PHE A 168 3.37 13.68 3.92
C PHE A 168 2.11 14.57 3.91
N ASP A 169 1.76 15.14 2.76
CA ASP A 169 0.49 15.87 2.58
C ASP A 169 -0.75 14.95 2.63
N ASP A 170 -0.55 13.63 2.56
CA ASP A 170 -1.57 12.59 2.57
C ASP A 170 -1.88 12.02 3.97
N LEU A 171 -1.21 12.52 5.02
CA LEU A 171 -1.54 12.17 6.40
C LEU A 171 -3.00 12.54 6.70
N ARG A 172 -3.66 11.73 7.54
CA ARG A 172 -5.09 11.91 7.88
C ARG A 172 -5.37 13.32 8.38
N GLU A 173 -4.53 13.84 9.26
CA GLU A 173 -4.63 15.18 9.82
C GLU A 173 -4.59 16.28 8.74
N CYS A 174 -3.79 16.08 7.69
CA CYS A 174 -3.67 17.00 6.55
C CYS A 174 -4.85 16.89 5.59
N VAL A 175 -5.32 15.68 5.32
CA VAL A 175 -6.51 15.42 4.52
C VAL A 175 -7.74 16.04 5.19
N ASP A 176 -7.91 15.85 6.49
CA ASP A 176 -9.02 16.42 7.28
C ASP A 176 -8.99 17.96 7.22
N ALA A 177 -7.83 18.57 7.43
CA ALA A 177 -7.65 20.02 7.33
C ALA A 177 -8.04 20.56 5.94
N GLN A 178 -7.59 19.89 4.87
CA GLN A 178 -7.88 20.30 3.50
C GLN A 178 -9.36 20.10 3.14
N GLN A 179 -9.98 19.01 3.57
CA GLN A 179 -11.41 18.75 3.38
C GLN A 179 -12.25 19.81 4.10
N GLU A 180 -11.93 20.13 5.34
CA GLU A 180 -12.67 21.13 6.13
C GLU A 180 -12.51 22.54 5.56
N ARG A 181 -11.30 22.90 5.10
CA ARG A 181 -11.06 24.14 4.36
C ARG A 181 -11.92 24.23 3.09
N ASN A 182 -12.00 23.14 2.33
CA ASN A 182 -12.85 23.07 1.14
C ASN A 182 -14.34 23.18 1.49
N ARG A 183 -14.77 22.57 2.61
CA ARG A 183 -16.16 22.64 3.09
C ARG A 183 -16.55 24.06 3.49
N ARG A 184 -15.69 24.79 4.21
CA ARG A 184 -15.97 26.18 4.67
C ARG A 184 -15.89 27.23 3.56
N ARG A 185 -15.20 26.93 2.45
CA ARG A 185 -15.11 27.81 1.28
C ARG A 185 -16.33 27.71 0.36
N ARG A 186 -17.08 26.63 0.44
CA ARG A 186 -18.32 26.39 -0.33
C ARG A 186 -19.51 26.99 0.41
#